data_AF-A0A108E833-F1
#
_entry.id   AF-A0A108E833-F1
#
_cell.length_a   1.000
_cell.length_b   1.000
_cell.length_c   1.000
_cell.angle_alpha   90.00
_cell.angle_beta   90.00
_cell.angle_gamma   90.00
#
_symmetry.space_group_name_H-M   'P 1'
#
loop_
_entity.id
_entity.type
_entity.pdbx_description
1 polymer ?
#
loop_
_entity_poly.entity_id
_entity_poly.type
_entity_poly.pdbx_seq_one_letter_code
_entity_poly.pdbx_strand_id
1 'polypeptide(L)' 'MSDIDVLYGEDAQALRKKAGLTQMQLGVRWGLTRQQIGRYERTGKVVPMKEADAYRGLVLARKPNAT' A
#
# COMPACT_ATOMS: atom_id res chain seq x y z
N MET A 1 18.40 -4.94 -15.14
CA MET A 1 16.99 -5.22 -14.85
C MET A 1 16.80 -4.90 -13.39
N SER A 2 16.08 -3.83 -13.06
CA SER A 2 15.86 -3.48 -11.65
C SER A 2 15.01 -4.57 -11.04
N ASP A 3 15.54 -5.25 -10.01
CA ASP A 3 14.77 -6.16 -9.17
C ASP A 3 13.50 -5.42 -8.72
N ILE A 4 12.35 -5.72 -9.32
CA ILE A 4 11.08 -5.25 -8.81
C ILE A 4 10.85 -6.09 -7.56
N ASP A 5 11.42 -5.61 -6.45
CA ASP A 5 11.35 -6.22 -5.14
C ASP A 5 9.89 -6.58 -4.83
N VAL A 6 9.60 -7.88 -4.76
CA VAL A 6 8.22 -8.37 -4.67
C VAL A 6 7.60 -7.85 -3.38
N LEU A 7 6.47 -7.13 -3.48
CA LEU A 7 5.77 -6.66 -2.29
C LEU A 7 4.81 -7.73 -1.79
N TYR A 8 5.00 -8.15 -0.54
CA TYR A 8 4.06 -9.04 0.14
C TYR A 8 3.01 -8.26 0.93
N GLY A 9 1.87 -8.90 1.19
CA GLY A 9 0.70 -8.26 1.81
C GLY A 9 0.98 -7.67 3.20
N GLU A 10 1.83 -8.30 3.99
CA GLU A 10 2.28 -7.80 5.29
C GLU A 10 3.03 -6.47 5.17
N ASP A 11 3.89 -6.33 4.16
CA ASP A 11 4.64 -5.10 3.90
C ASP A 11 3.73 -4.00 3.36
N ALA A 12 2.80 -4.35 2.47
CA ALA A 12 1.75 -3.44 2.02
C ALA A 12 0.89 -2.93 3.19
N GLN A 13 0.52 -3.82 4.12
CA GLN A 13 -0.19 -3.45 5.34
C GLN A 13 0.64 -2.48 6.19
N ALA A 14 1.93 -2.75 6.35
CA ALA A 14 2.84 -1.88 7.11
C ALA A 14 2.96 -0.49 6.48
N LEU A 15 3.09 -0.39 5.15
CA LEU A 15 3.13 0.88 4.42
C LEU A 15 1.85 1.69 4.62
N ARG A 16 0.68 1.05 4.53
CA ARG A 16 -0.60 1.72 4.83
C ARG A 16 -0.64 2.25 6.26
N LYS A 17 -0.27 1.42 7.24
CA LYS A 17 -0.27 1.80 8.66
C LYS A 17 0.68 2.97 8.91
N LYS A 18 1.86 2.98 8.29
CA LYS A 18 2.83 4.09 8.35
C LYS A 18 2.28 5.39 7.76
N ALA A 19 1.40 5.29 6.77
CA ALA A 19 0.65 6.42 6.21
C ALA A 19 -0.57 6.84 7.05
N GLY A 20 -0.87 6.16 8.17
CA GLY A 20 -1.96 6.51 9.08
C GLY A 20 -3.37 6.20 8.54
N LEU A 21 -3.48 5.37 7.51
CA LEU A 21 -4.76 5.06 6.86
C LEU A 21 -5.33 3.74 7.39
N THR A 22 -6.65 3.64 7.53
CA THR A 22 -7.35 2.35 7.63
C THR A 22 -7.52 1.71 6.25
N GLN A 23 -7.85 0.41 6.19
CA GLN A 23 -8.13 -0.26 4.91
C GLN A 23 -9.33 0.37 4.17
N MET A 24 -10.34 0.83 4.91
CA MET A 24 -11.51 1.50 4.32
C MET A 24 -11.10 2.83 3.68
N GLN A 25 -10.34 3.67 4.40
CA GLN A 25 -9.86 4.95 3.88
C GLN A 25 -8.95 4.76 2.66
N LEU A 26 -8.07 3.75 2.68
CA LEU A 26 -7.23 3.43 1.54
C LEU A 26 -8.06 2.98 0.33
N GLY A 27 -9.06 2.12 0.57
CA GLY A 27 -10.01 1.68 -0.46
C GLY A 27 -10.71 2.87 -1.12
N VAL A 28 -11.31 3.76 -0.32
CA VAL A 28 -11.95 4.99 -0.83
C VAL A 28 -10.99 5.82 -1.67
N ARG A 29 -9.75 6.02 -1.20
CA ARG A 29 -8.73 6.80 -1.92
C ARG A 29 -8.34 6.19 -3.27
N TRP A 30 -8.40 4.86 -3.40
CA TRP A 30 -7.98 4.14 -4.61
C TRP A 30 -9.16 3.66 -5.48
N GLY A 31 -10.40 3.99 -5.12
CA GLY A 31 -11.58 3.49 -5.82
C GLY A 31 -11.77 1.96 -5.67
N LEU A 32 -11.33 1.42 -4.54
CA LEU A 32 -11.39 -0.01 -4.20
C LEU A 32 -12.25 -0.24 -2.96
N THR A 33 -12.80 -1.44 -2.84
CA THR A 33 -13.49 -1.86 -1.62
C THR A 33 -12.50 -2.20 -0.51
N ARG A 34 -12.93 -2.07 0.76
CA ARG A 34 -12.16 -2.57 1.92
C ARG A 34 -11.74 -4.04 1.75
N GLN A 35 -12.60 -4.88 1.18
CA GLN A 35 -12.31 -6.30 0.98
C GLN A 35 -11.18 -6.53 -0.03
N GLN A 36 -11.13 -5.75 -1.12
CA GLN A 36 -10.01 -5.80 -2.07
C GLN A 36 -8.69 -5.43 -1.39
N ILE A 37 -8.68 -4.35 -0.60
CA ILE A 37 -7.51 -3.98 0.21
C ILE A 37 -7.11 -5.12 1.16
N GLY A 38 -8.07 -5.72 1.87
CA GLY A 38 -7.79 -6.85 2.75
C GLY A 38 -7.26 -8.10 2.02
N ARG A 39 -7.63 -8.30 0.75
CA ARG A 39 -7.10 -9.38 -0.09
C ARG A 39 -5.64 -9.14 -0.46
N TYR A 40 -5.27 -7.89 -0.78
CA TYR A 40 -3.89 -7.52 -1.09
C TYR A 40 -3.00 -7.58 0.16
N GLU A 41 -3.50 -7.11 1.30
CA GLU A 41 -2.78 -7.09 2.59
C GLU A 41 -2.73 -8.46 3.31
N ARG A 42 -3.08 -9.56 2.63
CA ARG A 42 -3.04 -10.90 3.24
C ARG A 42 -1.60 -11.39 3.31
N THR A 43 -1.16 -11.81 4.50
CA THR A 43 0.19 -12.32 4.75
C THR A 43 0.58 -13.43 3.78
N GLY A 44 1.80 -13.35 3.24
CA GLY A 44 2.34 -14.31 2.28
C GLY A 44 1.70 -14.26 0.89
N LYS A 45 0.81 -13.29 0.62
CA LYS A 45 0.31 -13.03 -0.73
C LYS A 45 1.10 -11.92 -1.38
N VAL A 46 1.51 -12.17 -2.62
CA VAL A 46 2.11 -11.16 -3.48
C VAL A 46 1.05 -10.15 -3.87
N VAL A 47 1.36 -8.87 -3.69
CA VAL A 47 0.53 -7.76 -4.16
C VAL A 47 0.76 -7.59 -5.66
N PRO A 48 -0.30 -7.44 -6.48
CA PRO A 48 -0.10 -7.22 -7.91
C PRO A 48 0.69 -5.92 -8.14
N MET A 49 1.50 -5.91 -9.21
CA MET A 49 2.52 -4.88 -9.43
C MET A 49 1.97 -3.44 -9.36
N LYS A 50 0.80 -3.19 -9.96
CA LYS A 50 0.16 -1.88 -9.96
C LYS A 50 -0.16 -1.39 -8.54
N GLU A 51 -0.76 -2.25 -7.72
CA GLU A 51 -1.09 -1.92 -6.34
C GLU A 51 0.18 -1.81 -5.49
N ALA A 52 1.19 -2.64 -5.75
CA ALA A 52 2.47 -2.57 -5.06
C ALA A 52 3.14 -1.19 -5.25
N ASP A 53 3.13 -0.65 -6.47
CA ASP A 53 3.63 0.71 -6.74
C ASP A 53 2.82 1.78 -6.00
N ALA A 54 1.49 1.63 -5.95
CA ALA A 54 0.63 2.53 -5.19
C ALA A 54 0.95 2.50 -3.68
N TYR A 55 1.19 1.33 -3.10
CA TYR A 55 1.62 1.17 -1.70
C TYR A 55 2.96 1.84 -1.43
N ARG A 56 3.97 1.66 -2.31
CA ARG A 56 5.28 2.30 -2.19
C ARG A 56 5.17 3.83 -2.20
N GLY A 57 4.25 4.38 -3.01
CA GLY A 57 3.97 5.80 -3.09
C GLY A 57 3.38 6.44 -1.81
N LEU A 58 2.77 5.65 -0.91
CA LEU A 58 2.13 6.18 0.31
C LEU A 58 3.11 6.90 1.25
N VAL A 59 4.36 6.44 1.31
CA VAL A 59 5.36 6.98 2.24
C VAL A 59 6.07 8.21 1.67
N LEU A 60 6.16 8.32 0.34
CA LEU A 60 6.75 9.48 -0.33
C LEU A 60 5.88 10.74 -0.20
N ALA A 61 4.56 10.57 -0.13
CA ALA A 61 3.61 11.68 -0.01
C ALA A 61 3.57 12.34 1.39
N ARG A 62 4.28 11.81 2.40
CA ARG A 62 4.30 12.32 3.78
C ARG A 62 5.56 13.13 4.13
N LYS A 63 6.29 13.67 3.14
CA LYS A 63 7.21 14.79 3.42
C LYS A 63 6.37 16.08 3.43
N PRO A 64 5.99 16.64 4.60
CA PRO A 64 5.56 18.03 4.61
C PRO A 64 6.76 18.90 4.26
N ASN A 65 6.51 20.02 3.57
CA ASN A 65 7.43 21.13 3.47
C ASN A 65 8.17 21.30 4.81
N ALA A 66 9.49 21.15 4.78
CA ALA A 66 10.33 21.73 5.81
C ALA A 66 10.12 23.24 5.69
N THR A 67 9.53 23.82 6.74
CA THR A 67 9.40 25.27 6.97
C THR A 67 10.78 25.91 7.05
#